data_AF-A0A6A6GH75-F1
#
_entry.id   AF-A0A6A6GH75-F1
#
_cell.length_a   1.000
_cell.length_b   1.000
_cell.length_c   1.000
_cell.angle_alpha   90.00
_cell.angle_beta   90.00
_cell.angle_gamma   90.00
#
_symmetry.space_group_name_H-M   'P 1'
#
loop_
_entity.id
_entity.type
_entity.pdbx_description
1 polymer ?
#
loop_
_entity_poly.entity_id
_entity_poly.type
_entity_poly.pdbx_seq_one_letter_code
_entity_poly.pdbx_strand_id
1 'polypeptide(L)'
;MPSRIDPYLTESDVVILENLFRDKSKASTNANPADDDKKASQGVDLDDAAALAYLQALNDHSSPQFQPTVFTTWDEKDVPVWLNKYLVRPYTDVAKRIVRHPTDVVFLTHILLYLSVNLTSAIYLYFNFSYIHGLLHAAFTFWCAGAFTLMLHNHIHNGGVLSRDWYWLDVSFPYVLEPLMGHTWDSYYYHHVKHHHVEGNGPDDLSSTIRYQRDDLFNFLQYLGRFLFLVWYDLPMYFIRKKKTGLAVRAFTSEMLSYAFLYFMFFHIHAKAATFTLIIPYTLLRLGLMVGNWGQHALVDEVEPDSDFRSSITLLDVPSNRFCFNDGYHTAHHLNPRRHWRDHPVHFLQSKQAYSEGRALVFHNIDYLMMTVKLLQKDYDHLANCLVPIGDQVKMTKKEIADMLRTKTRKFSEEDIQKKFKPSFKAADMPKKGMVTP
;
A
#
# COMPACT_ATOMS: atom_id res chain seq x y z
N MET A 1 29.95 4.62 1.03
CA MET A 1 28.58 4.86 1.52
C MET A 1 27.64 4.50 0.40
N PRO A 2 26.60 3.67 0.60
CA PRO A 2 25.59 3.59 -0.44
C PRO A 2 24.93 4.98 -0.55
N SER A 3 24.59 5.34 -1.78
CA SER A 3 23.87 6.52 -2.20
C SER A 3 22.86 7.03 -1.15
N ARG A 4 23.04 8.28 -0.72
CA ARG A 4 22.06 9.18 -0.05
C ARG A 4 20.80 8.48 0.46
N ILE A 5 20.86 8.01 1.72
CA ILE A 5 19.70 7.59 2.52
C ILE A 5 18.64 8.71 2.47
N ASP A 6 17.36 8.38 2.26
CA ASP A 6 16.31 9.40 2.19
C ASP A 6 16.18 10.12 3.54
N PRO A 7 16.17 11.47 3.57
CA PRO A 7 16.07 12.22 4.82
C PRO A 7 14.72 12.02 5.55
N TYR A 8 13.71 11.48 4.88
CA TYR A 8 12.38 11.21 5.40
C TYR A 8 12.14 9.72 5.68
N LEU A 9 13.20 8.95 5.94
CA LEU A 9 13.04 7.59 6.39
C LEU A 9 12.20 7.49 7.67
N THR A 10 11.40 6.43 7.76
CA THR A 10 10.82 6.04 9.04
C THR A 10 11.90 5.40 9.90
N GLU A 11 11.77 5.50 11.22
CA GLU A 11 12.68 4.80 12.14
C GLU A 11 12.75 3.30 11.87
N SER A 12 11.62 2.68 11.52
CA SER A 12 11.56 1.26 11.17
C SER A 12 12.37 0.93 9.92
N ASP A 13 12.31 1.78 8.88
CA ASP A 13 13.08 1.60 7.66
C ASP A 13 14.58 1.80 7.91
N VAL A 14 14.97 2.76 8.76
CA VAL A 14 16.38 2.93 9.17
C VAL A 14 16.92 1.64 9.78
N VAL A 15 16.18 1.07 10.75
CA VAL A 15 16.56 -0.18 11.42
C VAL A 15 16.69 -1.33 10.42
N ILE A 16 15.76 -1.47 9.48
CA ILE A 16 15.79 -2.52 8.47
C ILE A 16 16.96 -2.33 7.50
N LEU A 17 17.18 -1.12 7.01
CA LEU A 17 18.28 -0.86 6.07
C LEU A 17 19.64 -1.11 6.73
N GLU A 18 19.84 -0.64 7.96
CA GLU A 18 21.06 -0.92 8.72
C GLU A 18 21.26 -2.42 8.90
N ASN A 19 20.19 -3.17 9.21
CA ASN A 19 20.24 -4.62 9.33
C ASN A 19 20.67 -5.29 8.02
N LEU A 20 20.05 -4.94 6.89
CA LEU A 20 20.39 -5.47 5.57
C LEU A 20 21.82 -5.10 5.13
N PHE A 21 22.29 -3.89 5.44
CA PHE A 21 23.67 -3.50 5.14
C PHE A 21 24.69 -4.30 5.96
N ARG A 22 24.37 -4.61 7.22
CA ARG A 22 25.22 -5.47 8.06
C ARG A 22 25.28 -6.89 7.51
N ASP A 23 24.15 -7.48 7.12
CA ASP A 23 24.11 -8.81 6.48
C ASP A 23 25.02 -8.89 5.27
N LYS A 24 24.96 -7.87 4.39
CA LYS A 24 25.83 -7.78 3.22
C LYS A 24 27.32 -7.70 3.59
N SER A 25 27.66 -6.96 4.66
CA SER A 25 29.05 -6.85 5.13
C SER A 25 29.58 -8.14 5.77
N LYS A 26 28.73 -8.90 6.46
CA LYS A 26 29.06 -10.23 7.00
C LYS A 26 29.28 -11.23 5.87
N ALA A 27 28.43 -11.21 4.84
CA ALA A 27 28.58 -12.05 3.66
C ALA A 27 29.88 -11.76 2.89
N SER A 28 30.32 -10.49 2.81
CA SER A 28 31.58 -10.14 2.14
C SER A 28 32.84 -10.47 2.94
N THR A 29 32.74 -10.59 4.27
CA THR A 29 33.87 -10.90 5.16
C THR A 29 34.08 -12.41 5.38
N ASN A 30 33.02 -13.21 5.29
CA ASN A 30 33.07 -14.67 5.45
C ASN A 30 33.35 -15.46 4.15
N ALA A 31 33.96 -14.84 3.13
CA ALA A 31 34.25 -15.47 1.83
C ALA A 31 35.33 -16.57 1.85
N ASN A 32 35.49 -17.33 2.95
CA ASN A 32 36.30 -18.54 3.01
C ASN A 32 35.38 -19.78 2.91
N PRO A 33 35.50 -20.58 1.83
CA PRO A 33 34.50 -21.61 1.45
C PRO A 33 34.53 -22.90 2.30
N ALA A 34 35.14 -22.90 3.48
CA ALA A 34 35.35 -24.11 4.29
C ALA A 34 34.38 -24.26 5.48
N ASP A 35 33.54 -23.26 5.79
CA ASP A 35 32.71 -23.24 7.01
C ASP A 35 31.19 -23.12 6.73
N ASP A 36 30.77 -23.01 5.47
CA ASP A 36 29.38 -22.73 5.10
C ASP A 36 28.39 -23.88 5.37
N ASP A 37 28.87 -25.13 5.43
CA ASP A 37 27.99 -26.29 5.62
C ASP A 37 27.54 -26.53 7.07
N LYS A 38 28.02 -25.74 8.05
CA LYS A 38 27.69 -25.96 9.48
C LYS A 38 26.98 -24.82 10.20
N LYS A 39 26.74 -23.66 9.55
CA LYS A 39 26.01 -22.52 10.16
C LYS A 39 24.67 -22.18 9.52
N ALA A 40 24.22 -22.95 8.53
CA ALA A 40 22.93 -22.74 7.88
C ALA A 40 21.71 -23.26 8.68
N SER A 41 21.90 -23.78 9.90
CA SER A 41 20.81 -24.27 10.74
C SER A 41 20.86 -23.68 12.15
N GLN A 42 19.80 -22.93 12.46
CA GLN A 42 19.33 -22.54 13.80
C GLN A 42 20.05 -21.37 14.49
N GLY A 43 19.39 -20.21 14.43
CA GLY A 43 19.65 -19.06 15.29
C GLY A 43 19.22 -17.77 14.59
N VAL A 44 18.27 -17.04 15.16
CA VAL A 44 18.08 -15.62 14.81
C VAL A 44 19.43 -14.95 15.07
N ASP A 45 20.02 -14.30 14.06
CA ASP A 45 21.24 -13.52 14.24
C ASP A 45 21.02 -12.58 15.42
N LEU A 46 21.96 -12.47 16.36
CA LEU A 46 21.75 -11.66 17.58
C LEU A 46 21.42 -10.19 17.22
N ASP A 47 21.92 -9.72 16.09
CA ASP A 47 21.60 -8.41 15.52
C ASP A 47 20.15 -8.33 14.99
N ASP A 48 19.66 -9.39 14.35
CA ASP A 48 18.26 -9.51 13.91
C ASP A 48 17.31 -9.56 15.10
N ALA A 49 17.68 -10.32 16.13
CA ALA A 49 16.88 -10.44 17.35
C ALA A 49 16.78 -9.09 18.07
N ALA A 50 17.89 -8.33 18.15
CA ALA A 50 17.91 -7.01 18.75
C ALA A 50 17.08 -6.00 17.95
N ALA A 51 17.26 -5.94 16.62
CA ALA A 51 16.47 -5.08 15.75
C ALA A 51 14.98 -5.42 15.82
N LEU A 52 14.64 -6.71 15.83
CA LEU A 52 13.28 -7.17 15.93
C LEU A 52 12.63 -6.79 17.27
N ALA A 53 13.35 -7.03 18.38
CA ALA A 53 12.88 -6.66 19.71
C ALA A 53 12.63 -5.16 19.81
N TYR A 54 13.51 -4.34 19.22
CA TYR A 54 13.34 -2.89 19.17
C TYR A 54 12.07 -2.48 18.41
N LEU A 55 11.87 -2.97 17.18
CA LEU A 55 10.69 -2.63 16.38
C LEU A 55 9.38 -3.08 17.06
N GLN A 56 9.39 -4.25 17.71
CA GLN A 56 8.25 -4.73 18.48
C GLN A 56 7.98 -3.83 19.70
N ALA A 57 9.03 -3.40 20.41
CA ALA A 57 8.93 -2.53 21.56
C ALA A 57 8.37 -1.13 21.23
N LEU A 58 8.59 -0.64 20.00
CA LEU A 58 7.97 0.62 19.53
C LEU A 58 6.45 0.51 19.35
N ASN A 59 5.94 -0.69 19.03
CA ASN A 59 4.51 -0.95 18.77
C ASN A 59 3.74 -1.44 20.01
N ASP A 60 4.43 -1.96 21.03
CA ASP A 60 3.83 -2.49 22.25
C ASP A 60 3.53 -1.38 23.27
N HIS A 61 2.25 -1.10 23.53
CA HIS A 61 1.83 -0.04 24.47
C HIS A 61 2.28 -0.25 25.91
N SER A 62 2.69 -1.47 26.28
CA SER A 62 3.20 -1.78 27.62
C SER A 62 4.72 -1.56 27.74
N SER A 63 5.41 -1.40 26.61
CA SER A 63 6.84 -1.14 26.56
C SER A 63 7.17 0.31 26.96
N PRO A 64 8.27 0.54 27.71
CA PRO A 64 8.76 1.90 27.96
C PRO A 64 9.28 2.59 26.69
N GLN A 65 9.53 1.84 25.61
CA GLN A 65 9.94 2.37 24.30
C GLN A 65 8.75 2.66 23.39
N PHE A 66 7.51 2.42 23.83
CA PHE A 66 6.33 2.66 23.03
C PHE A 66 6.28 4.10 22.51
N GLN A 67 6.12 4.26 21.20
CA GLN A 67 5.93 5.56 20.58
C GLN A 67 4.71 5.56 19.67
N PRO A 68 3.66 6.34 19.97
CA PRO A 68 2.53 6.50 19.06
C PRO A 68 2.94 7.35 17.85
N THR A 69 2.45 7.01 16.67
CA THR A 69 2.62 7.87 15.50
C THR A 69 1.58 8.98 15.58
N VAL A 70 2.01 10.23 15.68
CA VAL A 70 1.10 11.40 15.76
C VAL A 70 1.04 12.14 14.43
N PHE A 71 2.19 12.34 13.80
CA PHE A 71 2.33 13.03 12.52
C PHE A 71 3.09 12.16 11.54
N THR A 72 2.89 12.38 10.25
CA THR A 72 3.72 11.79 9.19
C THR A 72 4.95 12.64 8.90
N THR A 73 4.97 13.92 9.27
CA THR A 73 6.09 14.83 8.99
C THR A 73 7.18 14.79 10.07
N TRP A 74 6.83 14.53 11.34
CA TRP A 74 7.76 14.61 12.48
C TRP A 74 7.71 13.35 13.33
N ASP A 75 8.88 12.84 13.70
CA ASP A 75 9.01 11.85 14.76
C ASP A 75 8.99 12.56 16.12
N GLU A 76 8.79 11.84 17.23
CA GLU A 76 8.75 12.46 18.57
C GLU A 76 10.03 13.26 18.88
N LYS A 77 11.19 12.75 18.44
CA LYS A 77 12.50 13.40 18.61
C LYS A 77 12.63 14.74 17.86
N ASP A 78 11.85 14.93 16.80
CA ASP A 78 11.91 16.14 15.96
C ASP A 78 11.00 17.26 16.49
N VAL A 79 10.05 16.93 17.38
CA VAL A 79 9.11 17.89 17.95
C VAL A 79 9.80 18.74 19.02
N PRO A 80 9.78 20.08 18.92
CA PRO A 80 10.34 20.95 19.95
C PRO A 80 9.81 20.62 21.35
N VAL A 81 10.70 20.55 22.35
CA VAL A 81 10.37 20.08 23.71
C VAL A 81 9.16 20.79 24.32
N TRP A 82 9.06 22.11 24.15
CA TRP A 82 7.93 22.89 24.67
C TRP A 82 6.61 22.53 23.97
N LEU A 83 6.64 22.34 22.64
CA LEU A 83 5.49 21.94 21.83
C LEU A 83 5.05 20.52 22.20
N ASN A 84 6.01 19.63 22.39
CA ASN A 84 5.76 18.25 22.78
C ASN A 84 5.08 18.18 24.15
N LYS A 85 5.64 18.89 25.15
CA LYS A 85 5.15 18.88 26.53
C LYS A 85 3.76 19.47 26.69
N TYR A 86 3.48 20.61 26.05
CA TYR A 86 2.25 21.38 26.33
C TYR A 86 1.12 21.15 25.32
N LEU A 87 1.40 20.61 24.13
CA LEU A 87 0.39 20.40 23.09
C LEU A 87 0.33 18.95 22.62
N VAL A 88 1.44 18.40 22.12
CA VAL A 88 1.42 17.08 21.46
C VAL A 88 1.12 15.96 22.45
N ARG A 89 1.76 15.91 23.62
CA ARG A 89 1.50 14.86 24.63
C ARG A 89 0.06 14.91 25.18
N PRO A 90 -0.46 16.07 25.64
CA PRO A 90 -1.86 16.15 26.06
C PRO A 90 -2.86 15.71 24.98
N TYR A 91 -2.64 16.11 23.72
CA TYR A 91 -3.45 15.66 22.60
C TYR A 91 -3.35 14.14 22.41
N THR A 92 -2.12 13.61 22.41
CA THR A 92 -1.83 12.18 22.22
C THR A 92 -2.51 11.33 23.29
N ASP A 93 -2.48 11.74 24.56
CA ASP A 93 -3.10 11.02 25.68
C ASP A 93 -4.63 10.91 25.53
N VAL A 94 -5.27 11.94 25.00
CA VAL A 94 -6.70 11.91 24.66
C VAL A 94 -6.93 11.06 23.41
N ALA A 95 -6.17 11.31 22.35
CA ALA A 95 -6.32 10.66 21.06
C ALA A 95 -6.15 9.14 21.13
N LYS A 96 -5.24 8.63 21.97
CA LYS A 96 -5.04 7.18 22.23
C LYS A 96 -6.30 6.47 22.70
N ARG A 97 -7.24 7.19 23.34
CA ARG A 97 -8.53 6.63 23.79
C ARG A 97 -9.59 6.63 22.68
N ILE A 98 -9.36 7.42 21.63
CA ILE A 98 -10.27 7.59 20.50
C ILE A 98 -9.91 6.62 19.38
N VAL A 99 -8.62 6.45 19.07
CA VAL A 99 -8.14 5.56 18.01
C VAL A 99 -8.27 4.08 18.40
N ARG A 100 -8.34 3.19 17.39
CA ARG A 100 -8.49 1.75 17.61
C ARG A 100 -7.25 1.12 18.24
N HIS A 101 -6.07 1.48 17.73
CA HIS A 101 -4.79 1.06 18.28
C HIS A 101 -4.07 2.29 18.85
N PRO A 102 -3.48 2.21 20.05
CA PRO A 102 -2.78 3.35 20.64
C PRO A 102 -1.62 3.90 19.79
N THR A 103 -1.12 3.12 18.83
CA THR A 103 -0.11 3.51 17.83
C THR A 103 -0.62 4.52 16.81
N ASP A 104 -1.93 4.61 16.60
CA ASP A 104 -2.55 5.17 15.39
C ASP A 104 -3.12 6.57 15.57
N VAL A 105 -2.58 7.36 16.51
CA VAL A 105 -2.98 8.76 16.73
C VAL A 105 -2.94 9.58 15.43
N VAL A 106 -2.08 9.20 14.50
CA VAL A 106 -1.96 9.76 13.15
C VAL A 106 -3.24 9.68 12.35
N PHE A 107 -4.05 8.62 12.46
CA PHE A 107 -5.32 8.53 11.73
C PHE A 107 -6.33 9.55 12.23
N LEU A 108 -6.47 9.71 13.55
CA LEU A 108 -7.33 10.76 14.09
C LEU A 108 -6.84 12.14 13.67
N THR A 109 -5.53 12.36 13.68
CA THR A 109 -4.93 13.63 13.26
C THR A 109 -5.27 13.97 11.81
N HIS A 110 -5.21 12.99 10.90
CA HIS A 110 -5.60 13.16 9.50
C HIS A 110 -7.12 13.37 9.35
N ILE A 111 -7.95 12.61 10.06
CA ILE A 111 -9.42 12.81 10.05
C ILE A 111 -9.77 14.25 10.46
N LEU A 112 -9.19 14.73 11.57
CA LEU A 112 -9.40 16.10 12.05
C LEU A 112 -8.89 17.13 11.04
N LEU A 113 -7.72 16.93 10.45
CA LEU A 113 -7.17 17.79 9.41
C LEU A 113 -8.13 17.89 8.21
N TYR A 114 -8.64 16.76 7.72
CA TYR A 114 -9.48 16.74 6.52
C TYR A 114 -10.88 17.32 6.77
N LEU A 115 -11.47 17.06 7.94
CA LEU A 115 -12.74 17.67 8.33
C LEU A 115 -12.63 19.17 8.59
N SER A 116 -11.50 19.63 9.13
CA SER A 116 -11.32 21.05 9.47
C SER A 116 -10.77 21.90 8.32
N VAL A 117 -9.99 21.32 7.41
CA VAL A 117 -9.34 22.04 6.30
C VAL A 117 -9.97 21.69 4.95
N ASN A 118 -9.96 20.42 4.53
CA ASN A 118 -10.48 20.06 3.20
C ASN A 118 -11.97 20.33 3.07
N LEU A 119 -12.77 19.84 4.03
CA LEU A 119 -14.22 19.99 3.99
C LEU A 119 -14.64 21.46 4.09
N THR A 120 -14.08 22.22 5.03
CA THR A 120 -14.42 23.65 5.18
C THR A 120 -13.97 24.47 3.98
N SER A 121 -12.80 24.18 3.41
CA SER A 121 -12.32 24.79 2.17
C SER A 121 -13.26 24.50 1.00
N ALA A 122 -13.74 23.26 0.86
CA ALA A 122 -14.69 22.90 -0.19
C ALA A 122 -16.01 23.65 0.01
N ILE A 123 -16.58 23.62 1.22
CA ILE A 123 -17.80 24.36 1.57
C ILE A 123 -17.65 25.85 1.22
N TYR A 124 -16.55 26.48 1.59
CA TYR A 124 -16.31 27.89 1.27
C TYR A 124 -16.27 28.15 -0.24
N LEU A 125 -15.65 27.26 -1.03
CA LEU A 125 -15.62 27.39 -2.50
C LEU A 125 -17.03 27.33 -3.13
N TYR A 126 -17.97 26.63 -2.51
CA TYR A 126 -19.37 26.60 -2.95
C TYR A 126 -20.14 27.89 -2.62
N PHE A 127 -19.72 28.64 -1.59
CA PHE A 127 -20.32 29.93 -1.24
C PHE A 127 -19.65 31.12 -1.91
N ASN A 128 -18.31 31.12 -1.99
CA ASN A 128 -17.51 32.22 -2.53
C ASN A 128 -16.35 31.69 -3.37
N PHE A 129 -16.66 31.29 -4.60
CA PHE A 129 -15.68 30.71 -5.51
C PHE A 129 -14.61 31.71 -5.95
N SER A 130 -13.34 31.30 -5.89
CA SER A 130 -12.25 31.93 -6.63
C SER A 130 -11.32 30.87 -7.24
N TYR A 131 -10.72 31.18 -8.39
CA TYR A 131 -9.81 30.23 -9.05
C TYR A 131 -8.54 29.96 -8.24
N ILE A 132 -8.00 30.98 -7.56
CA ILE A 132 -6.81 30.81 -6.72
C ILE A 132 -7.12 29.85 -5.57
N HIS A 133 -8.24 30.04 -4.87
CA HIS A 133 -8.64 29.11 -3.81
C HIS A 133 -8.94 27.72 -4.38
N GLY A 134 -9.63 27.61 -5.52
CA GLY A 134 -9.87 26.33 -6.18
C GLY A 134 -8.58 25.56 -6.50
N LEU A 135 -7.56 26.24 -7.05
CA LEU A 135 -6.26 25.66 -7.35
C LEU A 135 -5.51 25.23 -6.09
N LEU A 136 -5.49 26.08 -5.05
CA LEU A 136 -4.85 25.76 -3.77
C LEU A 136 -5.55 24.59 -3.07
N HIS A 137 -6.88 24.55 -3.12
CA HIS A 137 -7.66 23.43 -2.61
C HIS A 137 -7.32 22.13 -3.34
N ALA A 138 -7.36 22.13 -4.68
CA ALA A 138 -7.04 20.94 -5.46
C ALA A 138 -5.60 20.44 -5.21
N ALA A 139 -4.63 21.36 -5.11
CA ALA A 139 -3.24 21.02 -4.79
C ALA A 139 -3.10 20.41 -3.39
N PHE A 140 -3.75 21.00 -2.39
CA PHE A 140 -3.73 20.47 -1.02
C PHE A 140 -4.46 19.12 -0.90
N THR A 141 -5.59 18.96 -1.59
CA THR A 141 -6.30 17.67 -1.68
C THR A 141 -5.43 16.59 -2.32
N PHE A 142 -4.73 16.92 -3.41
CA PHE A 142 -3.81 15.97 -4.06
C PHE A 142 -2.65 15.59 -3.14
N TRP A 143 -2.07 16.55 -2.40
CA TRP A 143 -1.06 16.27 -1.38
C TRP A 143 -1.57 15.30 -0.29
N CYS A 144 -2.84 15.42 0.09
CA CYS A 144 -3.47 14.58 1.10
C CYS A 144 -3.92 13.21 0.58
N ALA A 145 -4.08 13.04 -0.73
CA ALA A 145 -4.77 11.90 -1.33
C ALA A 145 -4.10 10.55 -1.02
N GLY A 146 -2.76 10.50 -1.01
CA GLY A 146 -2.01 9.29 -0.66
C GLY A 146 -2.28 8.84 0.76
N ALA A 147 -2.01 9.72 1.74
CA ALA A 147 -2.26 9.45 3.15
C ALA A 147 -3.74 9.08 3.41
N PHE A 148 -4.70 9.84 2.87
CA PHE A 148 -6.12 9.49 3.03
C PHE A 148 -6.45 8.11 2.47
N THR A 149 -5.97 7.79 1.26
CA THR A 149 -6.22 6.51 0.61
C THR A 149 -5.66 5.34 1.42
N LEU A 150 -4.47 5.49 2.00
CA LEU A 150 -3.87 4.42 2.81
C LEU A 150 -4.44 4.34 4.23
N MET A 151 -4.95 5.44 4.79
CA MET A 151 -5.78 5.39 6.00
C MET A 151 -7.10 4.66 5.71
N LEU A 152 -7.75 4.96 4.58
CA LEU A 152 -8.96 4.26 4.15
C LEU A 152 -8.68 2.77 3.86
N HIS A 153 -7.53 2.44 3.27
CA HIS A 153 -7.07 1.07 3.09
C HIS A 153 -6.97 0.32 4.44
N ASN A 154 -6.34 0.94 5.44
CA ASN A 154 -6.29 0.38 6.80
C ASN A 154 -7.69 0.22 7.40
N HIS A 155 -8.58 1.21 7.20
CA HIS A 155 -9.96 1.18 7.66
C HIS A 155 -10.74 -0.01 7.08
N ILE A 156 -10.72 -0.20 5.76
CA ILE A 156 -11.51 -1.23 5.09
C ILE A 156 -11.00 -2.66 5.34
N HIS A 157 -9.68 -2.82 5.56
CA HIS A 157 -9.10 -4.12 5.91
C HIS A 157 -9.36 -4.49 7.37
N ASN A 158 -9.29 -3.52 8.29
CA ASN A 158 -9.39 -3.77 9.72
C ASN A 158 -10.79 -3.54 10.32
N GLY A 159 -11.72 -3.04 9.52
CA GLY A 159 -13.10 -2.73 9.93
C GLY A 159 -13.17 -1.52 10.84
N GLY A 160 -12.42 -0.46 10.50
CA GLY A 160 -12.36 0.81 11.22
C GLY A 160 -10.98 1.18 11.75
N VAL A 161 -10.71 2.48 11.93
CA VAL A 161 -9.47 3.03 12.52
C VAL A 161 -9.67 3.69 13.88
N LEU A 162 -10.93 3.94 14.28
CA LEU A 162 -11.28 4.44 15.61
C LEU A 162 -11.82 3.32 16.52
N SER A 163 -11.82 3.60 17.81
CA SER A 163 -12.36 2.74 18.85
C SER A 163 -13.90 2.63 18.77
N ARG A 164 -14.47 1.64 19.46
CA ARG A 164 -15.91 1.36 19.42
C ARG A 164 -16.77 2.53 19.92
N ASP A 165 -16.29 3.27 20.91
CA ASP A 165 -17.01 4.44 21.45
C ASP A 165 -17.16 5.56 20.41
N TRP A 166 -16.31 5.54 19.38
CA TRP A 166 -16.28 6.50 18.27
C TRP A 166 -16.73 5.88 16.94
N TYR A 167 -17.44 4.75 16.99
CA TYR A 167 -17.93 4.04 15.80
C TYR A 167 -18.78 4.93 14.87
N TRP A 168 -19.57 5.85 15.43
CA TRP A 168 -20.37 6.78 14.63
C TRP A 168 -19.51 7.69 13.74
N LEU A 169 -18.36 8.14 14.24
CA LEU A 169 -17.42 8.96 13.49
C LEU A 169 -16.67 8.08 12.47
N ASP A 170 -16.20 6.92 12.92
CA ASP A 170 -15.47 5.95 12.12
C ASP A 170 -16.23 5.49 10.87
N VAL A 171 -17.55 5.32 10.99
CA VAL A 171 -18.42 4.96 9.86
C VAL A 171 -18.79 6.17 9.01
N SER A 172 -18.91 7.37 9.59
CA SER A 172 -19.43 8.53 8.85
C SER A 172 -18.35 9.32 8.11
N PHE A 173 -17.12 9.40 8.62
CA PHE A 173 -16.08 10.21 7.99
C PHE A 173 -15.76 9.78 6.54
N PRO A 174 -15.73 8.48 6.17
CA PRO A 174 -15.46 8.09 4.79
C PRO A 174 -16.53 8.63 3.83
N TYR A 175 -17.81 8.55 4.20
CA TYR A 175 -18.89 9.04 3.32
C TYR A 175 -18.86 10.56 3.10
N VAL A 176 -18.23 11.33 4.00
CA VAL A 176 -18.02 12.77 3.82
C VAL A 176 -16.73 13.06 3.03
N LEU A 177 -15.64 12.37 3.37
CA LEU A 177 -14.30 12.71 2.86
C LEU A 177 -13.94 11.98 1.56
N GLU A 178 -14.47 10.79 1.29
CA GLU A 178 -14.16 10.00 0.09
C GLU A 178 -14.37 10.81 -1.20
N PRO A 179 -15.54 11.45 -1.45
CA PRO A 179 -15.75 12.21 -2.68
C PRO A 179 -14.79 13.40 -2.82
N LEU A 180 -14.47 14.07 -1.70
CA LEU A 180 -13.53 15.19 -1.69
C LEU A 180 -12.10 14.74 -2.00
N MET A 181 -11.76 13.50 -1.65
CA MET A 181 -10.44 12.90 -1.91
C MET A 181 -10.41 12.16 -3.25
N GLY A 182 -11.51 12.16 -4.01
CA GLY A 182 -11.62 11.56 -5.33
C GLY A 182 -12.13 10.12 -5.37
N HIS A 183 -12.41 9.51 -4.22
CA HIS A 183 -13.01 8.18 -4.16
C HIS A 183 -14.51 8.25 -4.49
N THR A 184 -15.04 7.17 -5.04
CA THR A 184 -16.48 6.91 -5.09
C THR A 184 -16.87 6.04 -3.89
N TRP A 185 -18.07 6.25 -3.36
CA TRP A 185 -18.51 5.59 -2.14
C TRP A 185 -18.42 4.08 -2.24
N ASP A 186 -17.81 3.44 -1.23
CA ASP A 186 -17.59 1.99 -1.10
C ASP A 186 -16.82 1.30 -2.25
N SER A 187 -16.59 1.97 -3.39
CA SER A 187 -16.02 1.34 -4.57
C SER A 187 -14.61 0.84 -4.34
N TYR A 188 -13.81 1.57 -3.53
CA TYR A 188 -12.49 1.10 -3.14
C TYR A 188 -12.56 -0.19 -2.30
N TYR A 189 -13.52 -0.32 -1.38
CA TYR A 189 -13.74 -1.56 -0.63
C TYR A 189 -14.13 -2.72 -1.53
N TYR A 190 -15.10 -2.53 -2.43
CA TYR A 190 -15.54 -3.61 -3.31
C TYR A 190 -14.47 -4.03 -4.31
N HIS A 191 -13.75 -3.08 -4.89
CA HIS A 191 -12.69 -3.36 -5.85
C HIS A 191 -11.44 -3.94 -5.19
N HIS A 192 -10.96 -3.32 -4.10
CA HIS A 192 -9.72 -3.75 -3.45
C HIS A 192 -9.93 -5.01 -2.62
N VAL A 193 -10.83 -4.98 -1.64
CA VAL A 193 -10.96 -6.04 -0.63
C VAL A 193 -11.78 -7.22 -1.13
N LYS A 194 -12.88 -6.97 -1.84
CA LYS A 194 -13.80 -8.03 -2.29
C LYS A 194 -13.48 -8.62 -3.65
N HIS A 195 -12.53 -8.02 -4.37
CA HIS A 195 -12.16 -8.40 -5.72
C HIS A 195 -10.63 -8.59 -5.85
N HIS A 196 -9.82 -7.53 -5.85
CA HIS A 196 -8.35 -7.58 -6.07
C HIS A 196 -7.65 -8.54 -5.09
N HIS A 197 -7.90 -8.42 -3.78
CA HIS A 197 -7.31 -9.32 -2.78
C HIS A 197 -7.81 -10.77 -2.87
N VAL A 198 -8.98 -11.00 -3.45
CA VAL A 198 -9.52 -12.34 -3.67
C VAL A 198 -8.82 -13.02 -4.85
N GLU A 199 -8.49 -12.25 -5.88
CA GLU A 199 -7.92 -12.77 -7.13
C GLU A 199 -6.38 -12.65 -7.18
N GLY A 200 -5.77 -11.80 -6.35
CA GLY A 200 -4.31 -11.74 -6.13
C GLY A 200 -3.50 -11.34 -7.37
N ASN A 201 -3.97 -10.37 -8.16
CA ASN A 201 -3.42 -10.05 -9.48
C ASN A 201 -3.48 -11.23 -10.49
N GLY A 202 -4.26 -12.27 -10.19
CA GLY A 202 -4.50 -13.42 -11.05
C GLY A 202 -5.38 -13.11 -12.27
N PRO A 203 -5.71 -14.11 -13.09
CA PRO A 203 -6.39 -13.90 -14.36
C PRO A 203 -7.83 -13.40 -14.25
N ASP A 204 -8.51 -13.62 -13.13
CA ASP A 204 -9.87 -13.13 -12.90
C ASP A 204 -9.87 -11.72 -12.27
N ASP A 205 -8.68 -11.17 -11.95
CA ASP A 205 -8.54 -9.83 -11.44
C ASP A 205 -8.75 -8.78 -12.55
N LEU A 206 -9.76 -7.92 -12.38
CA LEU A 206 -10.07 -6.79 -13.25
C LEU A 206 -8.94 -5.75 -13.32
N SER A 207 -8.10 -5.67 -12.28
CA SER A 207 -6.86 -4.88 -12.26
C SER A 207 -5.61 -5.72 -12.50
N SER A 208 -5.74 -6.92 -13.07
CA SER A 208 -4.58 -7.75 -13.38
C SER A 208 -3.67 -7.11 -14.42
N THR A 209 -2.37 -7.19 -14.17
CA THR A 209 -1.33 -6.78 -15.13
C THR A 209 -0.84 -7.93 -16.02
N ILE A 210 -1.20 -9.19 -15.74
CA ILE A 210 -0.51 -10.36 -16.30
C ILE A 210 -0.71 -10.53 -17.81
N ARG A 211 -1.85 -10.08 -18.35
CA ARG A 211 -2.17 -10.14 -19.79
C ARG A 211 -1.50 -9.04 -20.61
N TYR A 212 -0.90 -8.07 -19.94
CA TYR A 212 -0.26 -6.92 -20.58
C TYR A 212 1.24 -7.11 -20.67
N GLN A 213 1.87 -6.49 -21.67
CA GLN A 213 3.32 -6.30 -21.68
C GLN A 213 3.63 -5.14 -20.74
N ARG A 214 4.27 -5.42 -19.59
CA ARG A 214 4.29 -4.51 -18.43
C ARG A 214 5.33 -3.39 -18.49
N ASP A 215 6.11 -3.35 -19.57
CA ASP A 215 7.07 -2.30 -19.92
C ASP A 215 6.71 -1.60 -21.25
N ASP A 216 5.46 -1.70 -21.69
CA ASP A 216 4.95 -1.09 -22.92
C ASP A 216 3.87 -0.04 -22.63
N LEU A 217 4.07 1.17 -23.17
CA LEU A 217 3.18 2.31 -22.94
C LEU A 217 1.77 2.09 -23.48
N PHE A 218 1.63 1.44 -24.65
CA PHE A 218 0.32 1.22 -25.22
C PHE A 218 -0.50 0.22 -24.40
N ASN A 219 0.13 -0.87 -23.95
CA ASN A 219 -0.49 -1.83 -23.03
C ASN A 219 -0.91 -1.16 -21.70
N PHE A 220 -0.05 -0.29 -21.14
CA PHE A 220 -0.42 0.49 -19.96
C PHE A 220 -1.63 1.39 -20.20
N LEU A 221 -1.70 2.10 -21.34
CA LEU A 221 -2.85 2.95 -21.68
C LEU A 221 -4.13 2.14 -21.91
N GLN A 222 -4.04 0.93 -22.47
CA GLN A 222 -5.18 0.01 -22.60
C GLN A 222 -5.70 -0.44 -21.23
N TYR A 223 -4.80 -0.83 -20.33
CA TYR A 223 -5.11 -1.19 -18.94
C TYR A 223 -5.78 -0.02 -18.21
N LEU A 224 -5.18 1.18 -18.29
CA LEU A 224 -5.69 2.39 -17.67
C LEU A 224 -7.06 2.78 -18.21
N GLY A 225 -7.22 2.80 -19.54
CA GLY A 225 -8.47 3.16 -20.20
C GLY A 225 -9.60 2.18 -19.85
N ARG A 226 -9.32 0.88 -19.82
CA ARG A 226 -10.30 -0.13 -19.41
C ARG A 226 -10.87 0.18 -18.03
N PHE A 227 -10.00 0.45 -17.05
CA PHE A 227 -10.44 0.77 -15.70
C PHE A 227 -11.27 2.05 -15.66
N LEU A 228 -10.75 3.15 -16.23
CA LEU A 228 -11.42 4.45 -16.17
C LEU A 228 -12.83 4.43 -16.75
N PHE A 229 -13.04 3.70 -17.86
CA PHE A 229 -14.30 3.71 -18.58
C PHE A 229 -15.25 2.56 -18.26
N LEU A 230 -14.73 1.40 -17.85
CA LEU A 230 -15.52 0.17 -17.75
C LEU A 230 -15.65 -0.40 -16.33
N VAL A 231 -14.91 0.08 -15.33
CA VAL A 231 -14.94 -0.51 -13.97
C VAL A 231 -16.33 -0.53 -13.33
N TRP A 232 -17.14 0.51 -13.57
CA TRP A 232 -18.51 0.62 -13.06
C TRP A 232 -19.44 -0.51 -13.56
N TYR A 233 -19.09 -1.12 -14.70
CA TYR A 233 -19.79 -2.27 -15.27
C TYR A 233 -19.07 -3.59 -14.98
N ASP A 234 -17.75 -3.64 -15.20
CA ASP A 234 -16.94 -4.85 -15.07
C ASP A 234 -16.98 -5.41 -13.64
N LEU A 235 -16.92 -4.57 -12.60
CA LEU A 235 -16.90 -5.01 -11.20
C LEU A 235 -18.23 -5.66 -10.75
N PRO A 236 -19.40 -5.04 -10.96
CA PRO A 236 -20.68 -5.72 -10.71
C PRO A 236 -20.84 -7.02 -11.50
N MET A 237 -20.43 -7.04 -12.78
CA MET A 237 -20.52 -8.22 -13.62
C MET A 237 -19.60 -9.35 -13.15
N TYR A 238 -18.40 -9.02 -12.67
CA TYR A 238 -17.52 -9.98 -11.99
C TYR A 238 -18.25 -10.64 -10.81
N PHE A 239 -18.88 -9.86 -9.94
CA PHE A 239 -19.61 -10.41 -8.79
C PHE A 239 -20.81 -11.27 -9.21
N ILE A 240 -21.52 -10.91 -10.27
CA ILE A 240 -22.60 -11.74 -10.83
C ILE A 240 -22.05 -13.09 -11.32
N ARG A 241 -20.95 -13.09 -12.09
CA ARG A 241 -20.30 -14.32 -12.59
C ARG A 241 -19.82 -15.21 -11.45
N LYS A 242 -19.33 -14.62 -10.35
CA LYS A 242 -18.92 -15.32 -9.12
C LYS A 242 -20.10 -15.66 -8.19
N LYS A 243 -21.35 -15.50 -8.64
CA LYS A 243 -22.60 -15.77 -7.89
C LYS A 243 -22.74 -14.97 -6.58
N LYS A 244 -22.09 -13.81 -6.49
CA LYS A 244 -22.17 -12.87 -5.36
C LYS A 244 -23.06 -11.67 -5.70
N THR A 245 -24.30 -11.92 -6.11
CA THR A 245 -25.24 -10.89 -6.61
C THR A 245 -25.49 -9.75 -5.61
N GLY A 246 -25.49 -10.03 -4.31
CA GLY A 246 -25.60 -8.99 -3.28
C GLY A 246 -24.44 -8.00 -3.29
N LEU A 247 -23.21 -8.45 -3.56
CA LEU A 247 -22.06 -7.55 -3.74
C LEU A 247 -22.16 -6.78 -5.07
N ALA A 248 -22.65 -7.43 -6.13
CA ALA A 248 -22.85 -6.78 -7.42
C ALA A 248 -23.80 -5.58 -7.32
N VAL A 249 -24.95 -5.77 -6.68
CA VAL A 249 -25.95 -4.70 -6.48
C VAL A 249 -25.35 -3.57 -5.67
N ARG A 250 -24.67 -3.87 -4.55
CA ARG A 250 -24.08 -2.82 -3.71
C ARG A 250 -22.99 -2.04 -4.44
N ALA A 251 -22.05 -2.73 -5.09
CA ALA A 251 -20.98 -2.08 -5.85
C ALA A 251 -21.54 -1.18 -6.97
N PHE A 252 -22.52 -1.69 -7.73
CA PHE A 252 -23.18 -0.90 -8.78
C PHE A 252 -23.92 0.31 -8.21
N THR A 253 -24.71 0.12 -7.16
CA THR A 253 -25.49 1.20 -6.55
C THR A 253 -24.58 2.28 -5.96
N SER A 254 -23.54 1.93 -5.20
CA SER A 254 -22.64 2.93 -4.61
C SER A 254 -21.90 3.74 -5.69
N GLU A 255 -21.47 3.08 -6.78
CA GLU A 255 -20.84 3.76 -7.92
C GLU A 255 -21.82 4.69 -8.65
N MET A 256 -23.04 4.23 -8.95
CA MET A 256 -24.05 5.05 -9.64
C MET A 256 -24.53 6.23 -8.78
N LEU A 257 -24.67 6.05 -7.46
CA LEU A 257 -24.99 7.13 -6.54
C LEU A 257 -23.87 8.16 -6.50
N SER A 258 -22.61 7.72 -6.53
CA SER A 258 -21.47 8.62 -6.61
C SER A 258 -21.48 9.44 -7.91
N TYR A 259 -21.76 8.81 -9.06
CA TYR A 259 -21.89 9.52 -10.32
C TYR A 259 -23.07 10.50 -10.33
N ALA A 260 -24.21 10.10 -9.79
CA ALA A 260 -25.37 10.97 -9.64
C ALA A 260 -25.05 12.19 -8.75
N PHE A 261 -24.32 11.98 -7.65
CA PHE A 261 -23.86 13.05 -6.76
C PHE A 261 -22.91 14.00 -7.49
N LEU A 262 -21.86 13.49 -8.15
CA LEU A 262 -20.91 14.31 -8.91
C LEU A 262 -21.62 15.12 -10.01
N TYR A 263 -22.53 14.47 -10.75
CA TYR A 263 -23.36 15.10 -11.77
C TYR A 263 -24.21 16.23 -11.16
N PHE A 264 -24.92 15.96 -10.06
CA PHE A 264 -25.78 16.93 -9.41
C PHE A 264 -24.98 18.13 -8.89
N MET A 265 -23.85 17.90 -8.23
CA MET A 265 -23.00 18.97 -7.72
C MET A 265 -22.45 19.86 -8.85
N PHE A 266 -22.13 19.27 -10.00
CA PHE A 266 -21.61 20.00 -11.15
C PHE A 266 -22.69 20.78 -11.91
N PHE A 267 -23.79 20.12 -12.29
CA PHE A 267 -24.81 20.71 -13.17
C PHE A 267 -25.88 21.51 -12.43
N HIS A 268 -26.13 21.24 -11.14
CA HIS A 268 -27.24 21.84 -10.40
C HIS A 268 -26.83 22.68 -9.19
N ILE A 269 -25.61 22.53 -8.66
CA ILE A 269 -25.16 23.32 -7.51
C ILE A 269 -24.17 24.40 -7.92
N HIS A 270 -22.93 24.04 -8.26
CA HIS A 270 -21.91 25.04 -8.64
C HIS A 270 -20.78 24.39 -9.44
N ALA A 271 -20.86 24.44 -10.77
CA ALA A 271 -19.92 23.77 -11.67
C ALA A 271 -18.44 24.04 -11.35
N LYS A 272 -18.04 25.30 -11.14
CA LYS A 272 -16.61 25.63 -10.89
C LYS A 272 -16.11 25.03 -9.57
N ALA A 273 -16.82 25.21 -8.46
CA ALA A 273 -16.48 24.61 -7.18
C ALA A 273 -16.43 23.08 -7.27
N ALA A 274 -17.43 22.45 -7.92
CA ALA A 274 -17.45 21.00 -8.14
C ALA A 274 -16.25 20.51 -8.95
N THR A 275 -15.81 21.26 -9.97
CA THR A 275 -14.61 20.91 -10.74
C THR A 275 -13.38 20.78 -9.84
N PHE A 276 -13.12 21.78 -8.99
CA PHE A 276 -11.90 21.82 -8.17
C PHE A 276 -11.98 20.94 -6.92
N THR A 277 -13.17 20.73 -6.36
CA THR A 277 -13.36 20.00 -5.10
C THR A 277 -13.72 18.52 -5.29
N LEU A 278 -14.23 18.13 -6.47
CA LEU A 278 -14.73 16.77 -6.72
C LEU A 278 -14.18 16.17 -8.02
N ILE A 279 -14.36 16.82 -9.16
CA ILE A 279 -14.04 16.22 -10.48
C ILE A 279 -12.53 16.06 -10.70
N ILE A 280 -11.74 17.07 -10.34
CA ILE A 280 -10.27 17.00 -10.43
C ILE A 280 -9.73 15.93 -9.47
N PRO A 281 -10.06 15.94 -8.16
CA PRO A 281 -9.66 14.86 -7.25
C PRO A 281 -10.07 13.46 -7.75
N TYR A 282 -11.32 13.29 -8.20
CA TYR A 282 -11.83 12.05 -8.76
C TYR A 282 -10.98 11.52 -9.92
N THR A 283 -10.64 12.40 -10.85
CA THR A 283 -9.87 12.02 -12.03
C THR A 283 -8.42 11.67 -11.64
N LEU A 284 -7.78 12.53 -10.85
CA LEU A 284 -6.39 12.35 -10.44
C LEU A 284 -6.19 11.11 -9.58
N LEU A 285 -7.10 10.86 -8.64
CA LEU A 285 -7.01 9.68 -7.78
C LEU A 285 -7.13 8.40 -8.59
N ARG A 286 -8.10 8.29 -9.51
CA ARG A 286 -8.26 7.08 -10.34
C ARG A 286 -7.03 6.81 -11.20
N LEU A 287 -6.44 7.86 -11.78
CA LEU A 287 -5.17 7.75 -12.49
C LEU A 287 -4.06 7.25 -11.54
N GLY A 288 -3.93 7.86 -10.36
CA GLY A 288 -2.93 7.50 -9.36
C GLY A 288 -3.04 6.06 -8.88
N LEU A 289 -4.25 5.57 -8.57
CA LEU A 289 -4.49 4.20 -8.14
C LEU A 289 -4.05 3.18 -9.20
N MET A 290 -4.35 3.44 -10.47
CA MET A 290 -3.99 2.50 -11.54
C MET A 290 -2.50 2.55 -11.89
N VAL A 291 -1.87 3.72 -11.84
CA VAL A 291 -0.42 3.88 -11.96
C VAL A 291 0.29 3.17 -10.81
N GLY A 292 -0.21 3.30 -9.58
CA GLY A 292 0.29 2.63 -8.39
C GLY A 292 0.16 1.10 -8.48
N ASN A 293 -1.03 0.59 -8.83
CA ASN A 293 -1.26 -0.84 -9.00
C ASN A 293 -0.35 -1.44 -10.10
N TRP A 294 -0.14 -0.72 -11.20
CA TRP A 294 0.81 -1.16 -12.22
C TRP A 294 2.22 -1.27 -11.64
N GLY A 295 2.69 -0.27 -10.90
CA GLY A 295 4.02 -0.29 -10.27
C GLY A 295 4.17 -1.41 -9.25
N GLN A 296 3.11 -1.71 -8.49
CA GLN A 296 3.04 -2.79 -7.51
C GLN A 296 3.11 -4.19 -8.14
N HIS A 297 2.55 -4.35 -9.34
CA HIS A 297 2.32 -5.65 -9.97
C HIS A 297 2.92 -5.77 -11.39
N ALA A 298 3.89 -4.94 -11.76
CA ALA A 298 4.49 -5.01 -13.10
C ALA A 298 5.53 -6.14 -13.25
N LEU A 299 6.17 -6.52 -12.14
CA LEU A 299 7.28 -7.48 -12.09
C LEU A 299 6.80 -8.83 -11.55
N VAL A 300 5.98 -9.53 -12.34
CA VAL A 300 5.42 -10.84 -11.98
C VAL A 300 6.32 -11.95 -12.50
N ASP A 301 6.70 -12.89 -11.63
CA ASP A 301 7.53 -14.04 -11.98
C ASP A 301 6.83 -14.98 -12.98
N GLU A 302 7.54 -15.36 -14.03
CA GLU A 302 7.03 -16.24 -15.07
C GLU A 302 6.93 -17.71 -14.64
N VAL A 303 7.58 -18.12 -13.54
CA VAL A 303 7.64 -19.52 -13.09
C VAL A 303 6.53 -19.83 -12.11
N GLU A 304 6.42 -19.04 -11.03
CA GLU A 304 5.38 -19.18 -9.98
C GLU A 304 4.64 -17.84 -9.80
N PRO A 305 3.80 -17.44 -10.78
CA PRO A 305 3.14 -16.13 -10.80
C PRO A 305 1.99 -15.98 -9.79
N ASP A 306 1.55 -17.07 -9.17
CA ASP A 306 0.46 -17.12 -8.19
C ASP A 306 0.96 -16.98 -6.73
N SER A 307 2.28 -16.94 -6.53
CA SER A 307 2.89 -16.70 -5.21
C SER A 307 2.93 -15.21 -4.90
N ASP A 308 2.43 -14.81 -3.72
CA ASP A 308 2.48 -13.41 -3.25
C ASP A 308 3.91 -12.85 -3.19
N PHE A 309 4.91 -13.69 -2.90
CA PHE A 309 6.31 -13.28 -2.93
C PHE A 309 6.81 -12.89 -4.33
N ARG A 310 6.11 -13.33 -5.37
CA ARG A 310 6.55 -13.25 -6.78
C ARG A 310 5.60 -12.49 -7.69
N SER A 311 4.39 -12.20 -7.22
CA SER A 311 3.39 -11.38 -7.89
C SER A 311 3.37 -9.93 -7.36
N SER A 312 4.12 -9.65 -6.29
CA SER A 312 4.23 -8.35 -5.64
C SER A 312 5.69 -7.99 -5.34
N ILE A 313 5.94 -6.74 -4.97
CA ILE A 313 7.27 -6.24 -4.63
C ILE A 313 7.25 -5.51 -3.28
N THR A 314 8.42 -5.37 -2.66
CA THR A 314 8.62 -4.54 -1.46
C THR A 314 9.54 -3.37 -1.76
N LEU A 315 9.18 -2.18 -1.31
CA LEU A 315 9.93 -0.94 -1.45
C LEU A 315 10.36 -0.45 -0.06
N LEU A 316 11.66 -0.43 0.16
CA LEU A 316 12.33 0.14 1.33
C LEU A 316 12.83 1.54 0.99
N ASP A 317 13.13 2.36 1.98
CA ASP A 317 13.72 3.69 1.73
C ASP A 317 12.91 4.56 0.78
N VAL A 318 11.60 4.65 0.99
CA VAL A 318 10.70 5.43 0.15
C VAL A 318 9.82 6.36 0.98
N PRO A 319 9.58 7.61 0.52
CA PRO A 319 8.70 8.55 1.21
C PRO A 319 7.29 7.99 1.47
N SER A 320 6.79 7.10 0.61
CA SER A 320 5.49 6.45 0.80
C SER A 320 5.40 5.63 2.08
N ASN A 321 6.50 5.06 2.59
CA ASN A 321 6.46 4.35 3.87
C ASN A 321 6.13 5.28 5.04
N ARG A 322 6.63 6.53 4.98
CA ARG A 322 6.36 7.56 5.98
C ARG A 322 4.99 8.20 5.81
N PHE A 323 4.66 8.65 4.60
CA PHE A 323 3.46 9.45 4.36
C PHE A 323 2.21 8.60 4.04
N CYS A 324 2.39 7.35 3.65
CA CYS A 324 1.33 6.43 3.27
C CYS A 324 1.36 5.12 4.08
N PHE A 325 1.79 5.18 5.35
CA PHE A 325 1.63 4.10 6.32
C PHE A 325 2.25 2.75 5.87
N ASN A 326 3.54 2.75 5.54
CA ASN A 326 4.30 1.56 5.13
C ASN A 326 3.74 0.82 3.88
N ASP A 327 3.11 1.56 2.95
CA ASP A 327 2.61 1.02 1.67
C ASP A 327 3.69 0.36 0.79
N GLY A 328 4.96 0.71 0.98
CA GLY A 328 6.08 0.05 0.32
C GLY A 328 6.19 -1.44 0.67
N TYR A 329 5.66 -1.90 1.80
CA TYR A 329 5.68 -3.31 2.18
C TYR A 329 4.52 -4.11 1.58
N HIS A 330 4.30 -3.99 0.27
CA HIS A 330 3.16 -4.57 -0.43
C HIS A 330 3.18 -6.10 -0.47
N THR A 331 4.35 -6.73 -0.54
CA THR A 331 4.45 -8.20 -0.36
C THR A 331 3.96 -8.65 1.01
N ALA A 332 4.34 -7.95 2.08
CA ALA A 332 3.80 -8.25 3.40
C ALA A 332 2.28 -8.07 3.39
N HIS A 333 1.78 -6.99 2.82
CA HIS A 333 0.34 -6.72 2.69
C HIS A 333 -0.42 -7.86 2.01
N HIS A 334 0.03 -8.37 0.86
CA HIS A 334 -0.62 -9.50 0.18
C HIS A 334 -0.63 -10.78 1.03
N LEU A 335 0.47 -11.09 1.72
CA LEU A 335 0.57 -12.26 2.60
C LEU A 335 -0.42 -12.22 3.78
N ASN A 336 -0.76 -11.03 4.28
CA ASN A 336 -1.81 -10.85 5.28
C ASN A 336 -2.40 -9.43 5.18
N PRO A 337 -3.53 -9.26 4.47
CA PRO A 337 -4.11 -7.94 4.23
C PRO A 337 -4.65 -7.25 5.48
N ARG A 338 -4.83 -7.99 6.58
CA ARG A 338 -5.29 -7.46 7.87
C ARG A 338 -4.14 -7.15 8.83
N ARG A 339 -2.88 -7.24 8.37
CA ARG A 339 -1.74 -6.87 9.20
C ARG A 339 -1.80 -5.37 9.47
N HIS A 340 -1.51 -4.99 10.71
CA HIS A 340 -1.40 -3.60 11.09
C HIS A 340 -0.23 -2.94 10.36
N TRP A 341 -0.40 -1.71 9.88
CA TRP A 341 0.57 -1.05 9.01
C TRP A 341 1.98 -0.92 9.62
N ARG A 342 2.08 -0.77 10.95
CA ARG A 342 3.37 -0.72 11.67
C ARG A 342 4.06 -2.07 11.84
N ASP A 343 3.35 -3.16 11.58
CA ASP A 343 3.89 -4.52 11.72
C ASP A 343 4.44 -5.06 10.40
N HIS A 344 4.26 -4.38 9.27
CA HIS A 344 4.89 -4.80 8.01
C HIS A 344 6.43 -4.81 8.07
N PRO A 345 7.10 -3.77 8.61
CA PRO A 345 8.54 -3.79 8.83
C PRO A 345 8.99 -4.95 9.75
N VAL A 346 8.26 -5.16 10.85
CA VAL A 346 8.51 -6.26 11.81
C VAL A 346 8.44 -7.61 11.10
N HIS A 347 7.37 -7.83 10.31
CA HIS A 347 7.18 -9.06 9.55
C HIS A 347 8.25 -9.26 8.49
N PHE A 348 8.68 -8.21 7.79
CA PHE A 348 9.76 -8.30 6.81
C PHE A 348 11.04 -8.84 7.46
N LEU A 349 11.43 -8.28 8.60
CA LEU A 349 12.63 -8.71 9.32
C LEU A 349 12.50 -10.15 9.86
N GLN A 350 11.33 -10.52 10.41
CA GLN A 350 11.05 -11.89 10.87
C GLN A 350 11.10 -12.92 9.75
N SER A 351 10.70 -12.52 8.55
CA SER A 351 10.49 -13.42 7.42
C SER A 351 11.59 -13.32 6.36
N LYS A 352 12.77 -12.75 6.66
CA LYS A 352 13.88 -12.61 5.70
C LYS A 352 14.18 -13.90 4.93
N GLN A 353 14.20 -15.04 5.64
CA GLN A 353 14.42 -16.35 5.02
C GLN A 353 13.31 -16.71 4.02
N ALA A 354 12.04 -16.48 4.36
CA ALA A 354 10.92 -16.74 3.46
C ALA A 354 10.93 -15.80 2.24
N TYR A 355 11.34 -14.54 2.39
CA TYR A 355 11.55 -13.63 1.26
C TYR A 355 12.65 -14.14 0.32
N SER A 356 13.75 -14.65 0.89
CA SER A 356 14.86 -15.25 0.13
C SER A 356 14.41 -16.51 -0.62
N GLU A 357 13.81 -17.48 0.07
CA GLU A 357 13.31 -18.74 -0.50
C GLU A 357 12.19 -18.50 -1.54
N GLY A 358 11.31 -17.54 -1.26
CA GLY A 358 10.26 -17.09 -2.16
C GLY A 358 10.78 -16.36 -3.40
N ARG A 359 12.08 -16.01 -3.44
CA ARG A 359 12.71 -15.19 -4.49
C ARG A 359 12.00 -13.85 -4.68
N ALA A 360 11.63 -13.22 -3.56
CA ALA A 360 10.94 -11.94 -3.57
C ALA A 360 11.80 -10.82 -4.15
N LEU A 361 11.14 -9.78 -4.66
CA LEU A 361 11.81 -8.58 -5.14
C LEU A 361 11.68 -7.48 -4.09
N VAL A 362 12.84 -7.01 -3.62
CA VAL A 362 12.96 -5.91 -2.67
C VAL A 362 13.74 -4.80 -3.33
N PHE A 363 13.19 -3.60 -3.38
CA PHE A 363 13.84 -2.42 -3.91
C PHE A 363 14.08 -1.39 -2.81
N HIS A 364 15.01 -0.48 -3.06
CA HIS A 364 15.26 0.69 -2.23
C HIS A 364 15.24 1.97 -3.07
N ASN A 365 14.79 3.08 -2.50
CA ASN A 365 14.85 4.41 -3.12
C ASN A 365 14.17 4.49 -4.51
N ILE A 366 13.02 3.82 -4.65
CA ILE A 366 12.15 3.91 -5.83
C ILE A 366 10.71 3.63 -5.40
N ASP A 367 9.80 4.60 -5.57
CA ASP A 367 8.37 4.43 -5.25
C ASP A 367 7.59 3.76 -6.40
N TYR A 368 6.32 3.39 -6.18
CA TYR A 368 5.52 2.74 -7.22
C TYR A 368 5.27 3.61 -8.46
N LEU A 369 5.18 4.93 -8.29
CA LEU A 369 4.99 5.85 -9.41
C LEU A 369 6.24 5.86 -10.31
N MET A 370 7.41 6.00 -9.71
CA MET A 370 8.69 5.98 -10.40
C MET A 370 8.99 4.58 -10.96
N MET A 371 8.61 3.50 -10.26
CA MET A 371 8.66 2.13 -10.77
C MET A 371 7.91 2.04 -12.10
N THR A 372 6.66 2.50 -12.16
CA THR A 372 5.87 2.55 -13.39
C THR A 372 6.56 3.37 -14.47
N VAL A 373 7.04 4.58 -14.16
CA VAL A 373 7.73 5.44 -15.14
C VAL A 373 8.98 4.74 -15.70
N LYS A 374 9.79 4.13 -14.86
CA LYS A 374 11.05 3.48 -15.24
C LYS A 374 10.84 2.22 -16.07
N LEU A 375 9.80 1.45 -15.76
CA LEU A 375 9.38 0.32 -16.59
C LEU A 375 8.94 0.77 -17.98
N LEU A 376 8.12 1.82 -18.07
CA LEU A 376 7.66 2.36 -19.36
C LEU A 376 8.80 2.99 -20.19
N GLN A 377 9.85 3.49 -19.53
CA GLN A 377 11.11 3.92 -20.15
C GLN A 377 12.04 2.74 -20.52
N LYS A 378 11.72 1.52 -20.07
CA LYS A 378 12.58 0.33 -20.17
C LYS A 378 13.98 0.55 -19.55
N ASP A 379 14.04 1.38 -18.52
CA ASP A 379 15.27 1.74 -17.79
C ASP A 379 15.59 0.67 -16.74
N TYR A 380 15.85 -0.55 -17.22
CA TYR A 380 16.15 -1.71 -16.37
C TYR A 380 17.48 -1.55 -15.61
N ASP A 381 18.39 -0.72 -16.12
CA ASP A 381 19.65 -0.42 -15.43
C ASP A 381 19.38 0.38 -14.15
N HIS A 382 18.47 1.36 -14.18
CA HIS A 382 18.04 2.06 -12.98
C HIS A 382 17.34 1.11 -12.00
N LEU A 383 16.40 0.28 -12.48
CA LEU A 383 15.70 -0.68 -11.63
C LEU A 383 16.66 -1.69 -10.96
N ALA A 384 17.66 -2.17 -11.71
CA ALA A 384 18.68 -3.08 -11.18
C ALA A 384 19.59 -2.39 -10.14
N ASN A 385 19.82 -1.07 -10.25
CA ASN A 385 20.55 -0.30 -9.24
C ASN A 385 19.75 -0.12 -7.94
N CYS A 386 18.43 -0.11 -8.01
CA CYS A 386 17.53 0.01 -6.86
C CYS A 386 17.19 -1.35 -6.23
N LEU A 387 17.48 -2.49 -6.88
CA LEU A 387 17.20 -3.80 -6.28
C LEU A 387 18.15 -4.07 -5.11
N VAL A 388 17.60 -4.51 -3.98
CA VAL A 388 18.34 -5.09 -2.85
C VAL A 388 18.43 -6.60 -3.08
N PRO A 389 19.59 -7.14 -3.49
CA PRO A 389 19.69 -8.56 -3.79
C PRO A 389 19.55 -9.40 -2.51
N ILE A 390 18.64 -10.38 -2.53
CA ILE A 390 18.42 -11.33 -1.44
C ILE A 390 18.55 -12.78 -1.94
N GLY A 391 19.03 -13.68 -1.08
CA GLY A 391 19.22 -15.09 -1.43
C GLY A 391 20.15 -15.30 -2.63
N ASP A 392 19.71 -16.10 -3.60
CA ASP A 392 20.47 -16.38 -4.81
C ASP A 392 20.75 -15.14 -5.68
N GLN A 393 19.96 -14.07 -5.52
CA GLN A 393 20.15 -12.81 -6.26
C GLN A 393 21.48 -12.13 -5.88
N VAL A 394 22.03 -12.41 -4.69
CA VAL A 394 23.31 -11.84 -4.21
C VAL A 394 24.48 -12.19 -5.12
N LYS A 395 24.40 -13.34 -5.81
CA LYS A 395 25.43 -13.82 -6.74
C LYS A 395 25.29 -13.23 -8.15
N MET A 396 24.17 -12.56 -8.44
CA MET A 396 23.89 -12.01 -9.76
C MET A 396 24.65 -10.69 -9.98
N THR A 397 25.21 -10.54 -11.18
CA THR A 397 25.70 -9.27 -11.68
C THR A 397 24.54 -8.31 -11.94
N LYS A 398 24.82 -7.00 -11.98
CA LYS A 398 23.80 -5.99 -12.32
C LYS A 398 23.10 -6.26 -13.66
N LYS A 399 23.84 -6.77 -14.65
CA LYS A 399 23.28 -7.12 -15.95
C LYS A 399 22.31 -8.30 -15.84
N GLU A 400 22.68 -9.35 -15.11
CA GLU A 400 21.78 -10.48 -14.87
C GLU A 400 20.53 -10.05 -14.10
N ILE A 401 20.66 -9.12 -13.15
CA ILE A 401 19.50 -8.53 -12.46
C ILE A 401 18.60 -7.78 -13.44
N ALA A 402 19.16 -6.89 -14.27
CA ALA A 402 18.39 -6.14 -15.27
C ALA A 402 17.67 -7.07 -16.28
N ASP A 403 18.35 -8.13 -16.72
CA ASP A 403 17.79 -9.13 -17.63
C ASP A 403 16.68 -9.94 -16.94
N MET A 404 16.85 -10.33 -15.67
CA MET A 404 15.82 -10.99 -14.86
C MET A 404 14.59 -10.10 -14.62
N LEU A 405 14.77 -8.82 -14.32
CA LEU A 405 13.65 -7.89 -14.21
C LEU A 405 12.89 -7.74 -15.54
N ARG A 406 13.61 -7.81 -16.68
CA ARG A 406 13.00 -7.77 -18.02
C ARG A 406 12.19 -9.03 -18.34
N THR A 407 12.55 -10.21 -17.82
CA THR A 407 11.72 -11.41 -18.03
C THR A 407 10.38 -11.29 -17.28
N LYS A 408 10.39 -10.69 -16.09
CA LYS A 408 9.21 -10.51 -15.24
C LYS A 408 8.15 -9.54 -15.76
N THR A 409 8.47 -8.73 -16.78
CA THR A 409 7.49 -7.83 -17.42
C THR A 409 6.74 -8.47 -18.60
N ARG A 410 7.10 -9.70 -18.98
CA ARG A 410 6.54 -10.37 -20.15
C ARG A 410 5.08 -10.75 -19.97
N LYS A 411 4.24 -10.36 -20.92
CA LYS A 411 2.83 -10.78 -20.93
C LYS A 411 2.71 -12.30 -20.92
N PHE A 412 1.74 -12.82 -20.17
CA PHE A 412 1.44 -14.25 -20.16
C PHE A 412 0.56 -14.58 -21.36
N SER A 413 0.81 -15.71 -22.01
CA SER A 413 -0.14 -16.28 -22.98
C SER A 413 -1.34 -16.87 -22.26
N GLU A 414 -2.48 -17.06 -22.93
CA GLU A 414 -3.62 -17.76 -22.33
C GLU A 414 -3.28 -19.23 -21.97
N GLU A 415 -2.35 -19.85 -22.70
CA GLU A 415 -1.80 -21.17 -22.36
C GLU A 415 -0.99 -21.13 -21.06
N ASP A 416 -0.13 -20.12 -20.87
CA ASP A 416 0.60 -19.91 -19.62
C ASP A 416 -0.37 -19.71 -18.45
N ILE A 417 -1.40 -18.88 -18.65
CA ILE A 417 -2.40 -18.59 -17.61
C ILE A 417 -3.12 -19.88 -17.22
N GLN A 418 -3.61 -20.63 -18.20
CA GLN A 418 -4.31 -21.89 -17.95
C GLN A 418 -3.41 -22.94 -17.29
N LYS A 419 -2.10 -22.92 -17.55
CA LYS A 419 -1.14 -23.86 -16.94
C LYS A 419 -0.76 -23.48 -15.51
N LYS A 420 -0.52 -22.19 -15.26
CA LYS A 420 0.13 -21.68 -14.04
C LYS A 420 -0.86 -21.23 -12.96
N PHE A 421 -2.07 -20.80 -13.32
CA PHE A 421 -3.09 -20.33 -12.37
C PHE A 421 -4.23 -21.33 -12.15
N LYS A 422 -3.99 -22.64 -12.32
CA LYS A 422 -5.03 -23.64 -12.06
C LYS A 422 -5.41 -23.61 -10.58
N PRO A 423 -6.71 -23.70 -10.24
CA PRO A 423 -7.11 -23.93 -8.86
C PRO A 423 -6.44 -25.23 -8.40
N SER A 424 -5.52 -25.14 -7.44
CA SER A 424 -5.07 -26.34 -6.76
C SER A 424 -6.31 -26.97 -6.12
N PHE A 425 -6.54 -28.26 -6.36
CA PHE A 425 -7.56 -29.06 -5.68
C PHE A 425 -7.20 -29.24 -4.18
N LYS A 426 -7.04 -28.13 -3.44
CA LYS A 426 -6.60 -28.12 -2.04
C LYS A 426 -7.40 -27.13 -1.19
N ALA A 427 -8.73 -27.29 -1.14
CA ALA A 427 -9.55 -26.67 -0.09
C ALA A 427 -10.95 -27.30 0.12
N ALA A 428 -11.24 -28.48 -0.44
CA ALA A 428 -12.56 -29.11 -0.29
C ALA A 428 -12.60 -30.27 0.72
N ASP A 429 -11.47 -30.94 1.00
CA ASP A 429 -11.46 -32.20 1.80
C ASP A 429 -10.49 -32.18 2.99
N MET A 430 -10.63 -31.22 3.90
CA MET A 430 -10.12 -31.41 5.27
C MET A 430 -11.28 -31.39 6.27
N PRO A 431 -11.50 -32.47 7.04
CA PRO A 431 -12.55 -32.51 8.05
C PRO A 431 -12.23 -31.52 9.17
N LYS A 432 -13.17 -30.61 9.44
CA LYS A 432 -13.13 -29.70 10.60
C LYS A 432 -13.09 -30.54 11.89
N LYS A 433 -11.92 -30.68 12.51
CA LYS A 433 -11.82 -31.12 13.91
C LYS A 433 -12.18 -29.95 14.82
N GLY A 434 -13.13 -30.22 15.73
CA GLY A 434 -13.86 -29.24 16.50
C GLY A 434 -13.03 -28.38 17.45
N MET A 435 -13.44 -27.11 17.54
CA MET A 435 -13.12 -26.22 18.64
C MET A 435 -13.94 -26.64 19.86
N VAL A 436 -13.26 -26.84 20.99
CA VAL A 436 -13.85 -26.85 22.33
C VAL A 436 -13.58 -25.47 22.92
N THR A 437 -14.65 -24.72 23.16
CA THR A 437 -14.72 -23.52 24.02
C THR A 437 -14.86 -23.97 25.48
N PRO A 438 -14.56 -23.12 26.49
CA PRO A 438 -15.25 -21.85 26.76
C PRO A 438 -14.47 -20.60 26.32
#